data_AF-A0A0F8X476-F1
#
_entry.id   AF-A0A0F8X476-F1
#
_cell.length_a   1.000
_cell.length_b   1.000
_cell.length_c   1.000
_cell.angle_alpha   90.00
_cell.angle_beta   90.00
_cell.angle_gamma   90.00
#
_symmetry.space_group_name_H-M   'P 1'
#
loop_
_entity.id
_entity.type
_entity.pdbx_description
1 polymer ?
#
loop_
_entity_poly.entity_id
_entity_poly.type
_entity_poly.pdbx_seq_one_letter_code
_entity_poly.pdbx_strand_id
1 'polypeptide(L)'
;ADLVTVLYNPRSKKRIHHLEEAVEIFLRHRPPTTPAGVGTSVGTQNEHIALTVLGDLLSLEINMRSIVIIGNTHSRNVKGWFVTPRGYAL
;
A
#
# COMPACT_ATOMS: atom_id res chain seq x y z
N ALA A 1 1.77 -15.25 -8.40
CA ALA A 1 2.75 -14.26 -8.88
C ALA A 1 3.02 -13.24 -7.78
N ASP A 2 4.26 -12.76 -7.62
CA ASP A 2 4.65 -11.82 -6.55
C ASP A 2 4.69 -10.36 -7.05
N LEU A 3 3.52 -9.83 -7.37
CA LEU A 3 3.37 -8.51 -7.97
C LEU A 3 3.24 -7.41 -6.92
N VAL A 4 3.89 -6.27 -7.14
CA VAL A 4 3.49 -5.02 -6.47
C VAL A 4 2.05 -4.72 -6.90
N THR A 5 1.19 -4.38 -5.93
CA THR A 5 -0.24 -4.16 -6.18
C THR A 5 -0.62 -2.73 -5.84
N VAL A 6 -1.37 -2.10 -6.74
CA VAL A 6 -1.95 -0.77 -6.54
C VAL A 6 -3.46 -0.89 -6.51
N LEU A 7 -4.08 -0.46 -5.40
CA LEU A 7 -5.53 -0.48 -5.23
C LEU A 7 -6.09 0.93 -5.45
N TYR A 8 -6.94 1.05 -6.47
CA TYR A 8 -7.75 2.23 -6.74
C TYR A 8 -9.11 2.10 -6.09
N ASN A 9 -9.68 3.22 -5.66
CA ASN A 9 -10.93 3.28 -4.92
C ASN A 9 -10.93 2.31 -3.71
N PRO A 10 -9.87 2.32 -2.87
CA PRO A 10 -9.69 1.34 -1.81
C PRO A 10 -10.82 1.39 -0.77
N ARG A 11 -11.47 2.56 -0.61
CA ARG A 11 -12.59 2.73 0.31
C ARG A 11 -13.66 3.65 -0.27
N SER A 12 -14.93 3.32 -0.01
CA SER A 12 -16.07 4.13 -0.40
C SER A 12 -17.13 4.14 0.71
N LYS A 13 -18.13 5.02 0.61
CA LYS A 13 -19.24 5.08 1.60
C LYS A 13 -20.03 3.77 1.73
N LYS A 14 -20.19 3.01 0.64
CA LYS A 14 -21.02 1.79 0.61
C LYS A 14 -20.22 0.50 0.76
N ARG A 15 -18.92 0.52 0.42
CA ARG A 15 -18.03 -0.65 0.41
C ARG A 15 -16.89 -0.36 1.37
N ILE A 16 -17.16 -0.62 2.64
CA ILE A 16 -16.27 -0.22 3.74
C ILE A 16 -15.31 -1.34 4.16
N HIS A 17 -15.56 -2.60 3.78
CA HIS A 17 -14.82 -3.79 4.24
C HIS A 17 -13.84 -4.39 3.21
N HIS A 18 -13.89 -3.98 1.94
CA HIS A 18 -13.08 -4.61 0.89
C HIS A 18 -11.58 -4.38 1.08
N LEU A 19 -11.18 -3.27 1.72
CA LEU A 19 -9.77 -3.00 1.99
C LEU A 19 -9.25 -3.93 3.08
N GLU A 20 -10.03 -4.15 4.12
CA GLU A 20 -9.77 -5.06 5.22
C GLU A 20 -9.63 -6.49 4.68
N GLU A 21 -10.58 -6.94 3.87
CA GLU A 21 -10.51 -8.24 3.20
C GLU A 21 -9.26 -8.36 2.31
N ALA A 22 -8.93 -7.32 1.54
CA ALA A 22 -7.72 -7.31 0.73
C ALA A 22 -6.45 -7.44 1.59
N VAL A 23 -6.36 -6.69 2.70
CA VAL A 23 -5.25 -6.76 3.66
C VAL A 23 -5.14 -8.15 4.26
N GLU A 24 -6.24 -8.75 4.71
CA GLU A 24 -6.27 -10.13 5.20
C GLU A 24 -5.77 -11.13 4.14
N ILE A 25 -6.22 -10.99 2.89
CA ILE A 25 -5.77 -11.83 1.79
C ILE A 25 -4.24 -11.69 1.59
N PHE A 26 -3.71 -10.47 1.58
CA PHE A 26 -2.27 -10.25 1.44
C PHE A 26 -1.48 -10.82 2.62
N LEU A 27 -1.96 -10.67 3.86
CA LEU A 27 -1.30 -11.18 5.06
C LEU A 27 -1.20 -12.71 5.11
N ARG A 28 -2.08 -13.43 4.39
CA ARG A 28 -1.95 -14.89 4.20
C ARG A 28 -0.76 -15.29 3.33
N HIS A 29 -0.20 -14.37 2.54
CA HIS A 29 0.84 -14.64 1.55
C HIS A 29 2.09 -13.77 1.71
N ARG A 30 2.04 -12.72 2.53
CA ARG A 30 3.11 -11.74 2.72
C ARG A 30 3.28 -11.43 4.20
N PRO A 31 4.52 -11.18 4.67
CA PRO A 31 4.72 -10.81 6.06
C PRO A 31 4.06 -9.46 6.38
N PRO A 32 3.62 -9.23 7.63
CA PRO A 32 3.05 -7.94 8.04
C PRO A 32 4.03 -6.78 7.87
N THR A 33 5.34 -7.05 7.82
CA THR A 33 6.41 -6.09 7.59
C THR A 33 6.57 -5.69 6.11
N THR A 34 5.81 -6.29 5.18
CA THR A 34 5.86 -5.91 3.76
C THR A 34 5.58 -4.41 3.61
N PRO A 35 6.43 -3.64 2.91
CA PRO A 35 6.20 -2.23 2.73
C PRO A 35 4.86 -1.95 2.04
N ALA A 36 4.15 -0.95 2.56
CA ALA A 36 2.92 -0.43 1.98
C ALA A 36 2.95 1.11 2.02
N GLY A 37 2.04 1.74 1.29
CA GLY A 37 1.91 3.18 1.31
C GLY A 37 0.54 3.64 0.83
N VAL A 38 0.17 4.84 1.27
CA VAL A 38 -1.07 5.51 0.89
C VAL A 38 -0.72 6.88 0.36
N GLY A 39 -1.17 7.17 -0.86
CA GLY A 39 -1.16 8.52 -1.41
C GLY A 39 -2.59 9.05 -1.48
N THR A 40 -2.85 10.18 -0.83
CA THR A 40 -4.17 10.81 -0.79
C THR A 40 -4.11 12.17 -1.48
N SER A 41 -5.06 12.43 -2.38
CA SER A 41 -5.15 13.72 -3.09
C SER A 41 -3.86 14.10 -3.85
N VAL A 42 -3.12 13.10 -4.34
CA VAL A 42 -1.85 13.27 -5.05
C VAL A 42 -2.01 14.20 -6.26
N GLY A 43 -1.07 15.13 -6.42
CA GLY A 43 -1.08 16.18 -7.45
C GLY A 43 -1.89 17.42 -7.10
N THR A 44 -2.36 17.56 -5.85
CA THR A 44 -3.15 18.73 -5.40
C THR A 44 -2.51 19.39 -4.18
N GLN A 45 -3.01 20.57 -3.78
CA GLN A 45 -2.52 21.28 -2.58
C GLN A 45 -2.73 20.51 -1.26
N ASN A 46 -3.64 19.52 -1.26
CA ASN A 46 -3.93 18.68 -0.09
C ASN A 46 -3.28 17.30 -0.21
N GLU A 47 -2.20 17.17 -0.99
CA GLU A 47 -1.46 15.92 -1.12
C GLU A 47 -0.90 15.47 0.24
N HIS A 48 -1.10 14.18 0.53
CA HIS A 48 -0.52 13.54 1.69
C HIS A 48 -0.02 12.14 1.30
N ILE A 49 1.23 11.84 1.65
CA ILE A 49 1.86 10.54 1.41
C ILE A 49 2.24 9.93 2.76
N ALA A 50 1.73 8.74 3.03
CA ALA A 50 2.09 7.96 4.20
C ALA A 50 2.75 6.65 3.78
N LEU A 51 3.93 6.37 4.32
CA LEU A 51 4.59 5.07 4.20
C LEU A 51 4.34 4.27 5.47
N THR A 52 4.09 2.98 5.31
CA THR A 52 3.79 2.07 6.40
C THR A 52 4.19 0.64 6.02
N VAL A 53 3.76 -0.34 6.81
CA VAL A 53 3.84 -1.76 6.49
C VAL A 53 2.43 -2.34 6.37
N LEU A 54 2.30 -3.49 5.70
CA LEU A 54 1.02 -4.14 5.44
C LEU A 54 0.20 -4.37 6.71
N GLY A 55 0.85 -4.75 7.82
CA GLY A 55 0.19 -4.98 9.11
C GLY A 55 -0.43 -3.72 9.73
N ASP A 56 0.13 -2.55 9.44
CA ASP A 56 -0.30 -1.27 10.00
C ASP A 56 -1.12 -0.43 8.99
N LEU A 57 -1.35 -0.96 7.79
CA LEU A 57 -1.97 -0.22 6.69
C LEU A 57 -3.35 0.34 7.03
N LEU A 58 -4.16 -0.42 7.77
CA LEU A 58 -5.52 -0.03 8.14
C LEU A 58 -5.58 1.01 9.26
N SER A 59 -4.46 1.32 9.91
CA SER A 59 -4.37 2.40 10.90
C SER A 59 -4.34 3.80 10.25
N LEU A 60 -4.06 3.86 8.95
CA LEU A 60 -4.00 5.11 8.20
C LEU A 60 -5.39 5.60 7.81
N GLU A 61 -5.54 6.92 7.68
CA GLU A 61 -6.73 7.51 7.08
C GLU A 61 -6.77 7.21 5.58
N ILE A 62 -7.74 6.41 5.15
CA ILE A 62 -7.93 6.00 3.75
C ILE A 62 -9.36 6.32 3.31
N ASN A 63 -9.49 7.15 2.27
CA ASN A 63 -10.76 7.63 1.73
C ASN A 63 -10.83 7.48 0.21
N MET A 64 -11.91 7.99 -0.41
CA MET A 64 -12.14 7.87 -1.87
C MET A 64 -11.09 8.57 -2.74
N ARG A 65 -10.29 9.49 -2.19
CA ARG A 65 -9.19 10.18 -2.89
C ARG A 65 -7.83 9.51 -2.66
N SER A 66 -7.82 8.34 -2.05
CA SER A 66 -6.61 7.61 -1.69
C SER A 66 -6.30 6.50 -2.71
N ILE A 67 -5.01 6.27 -2.94
CA ILE A 67 -4.47 5.12 -3.65
C ILE A 67 -3.59 4.36 -2.66
N VAL A 68 -3.75 3.04 -2.60
CA VAL A 68 -2.95 2.16 -1.74
C VAL A 68 -1.95 1.39 -2.60
N ILE A 69 -0.69 1.35 -2.18
CA ILE A 69 0.37 0.54 -2.81
C ILE A 69 0.83 -0.50 -1.80
N ILE A 70 0.85 -1.78 -2.21
CA ILE A 70 1.34 -2.90 -1.41
C ILE A 70 2.53 -3.52 -2.15
N GLY A 71 3.68 -3.53 -1.48
CA GLY A 71 4.92 -4.09 -2.00
C GLY A 71 4.87 -5.60 -2.15
N ASN A 72 5.81 -6.09 -2.93
CA ASN A 72 6.09 -7.51 -3.08
C ASN A 72 7.28 -7.93 -2.18
N THR A 73 7.75 -9.17 -2.30
CA THR A 73 8.84 -9.71 -1.44
C THR A 73 10.17 -8.97 -1.59
N HIS A 74 10.40 -8.26 -2.69
CA HIS A 74 11.61 -7.47 -2.93
C HIS A 74 11.48 -6.00 -2.52
N SER A 75 10.28 -5.54 -2.18
CA SER A 75 10.03 -4.15 -1.85
C SER A 75 10.61 -3.80 -0.47
N ARG A 76 11.19 -2.61 -0.33
CA ARG A 76 11.81 -2.13 0.91
C ARG A 76 11.67 -0.62 1.06
N ASN A 77 11.66 -0.15 2.31
CA ASN A 77 11.84 1.27 2.60
C ASN A 77 13.34 1.61 2.56
N VAL A 78 13.74 2.57 1.73
CA VAL A 78 15.12 3.04 1.61
C VAL A 78 15.14 4.52 1.93
N LYS A 79 15.63 4.89 3.11
CA LYS A 79 15.74 6.31 3.54
C LYS A 79 14.43 7.09 3.40
N GLY A 80 13.30 6.48 3.77
CA GLY A 80 11.98 7.11 3.64
C GLY A 80 11.36 7.02 2.25
N TRP A 81 11.92 6.20 1.35
CA TRP A 81 11.37 5.95 0.02
C TRP A 81 10.86 4.53 -0.12
N PHE A 82 9.69 4.36 -0.73
CA PHE A 82 9.21 3.05 -1.15
C PHE A 82 9.95 2.62 -2.41
N VAL A 83 10.74 1.55 -2.32
CA VAL A 83 11.56 1.08 -3.45
C VAL A 83 11.37 -0.41 -3.66
N THR A 84 10.97 -0.79 -4.87
CA THR A 84 11.12 -2.17 -5.38
C THR A 84 12.32 -2.17 -6.33
N PRO A 85 13.46 -2.77 -5.95
CA PRO A 85 14.65 -2.78 -6.79
C PRO A 85 14.33 -3.56 -8.07
N ARG A 86 14.89 -3.09 -9.19
CA ARG A 86 14.92 -3.90 -10.41
C ARG A 86 15.83 -5.09 -10.17
N GLY A 87 15.38 -6.28 -10.54
CA GLY A 87 16.19 -7.50 -10.53
C GLY A 87 17.21 -7.47 -11.66
N TYR A 88 18.25 -6.67 -11.53
CA TYR A 88 19.48 -6.96 -12.23
C TYR A 88 20.21 -8.00 -11.39
N ALA A 89 20.18 -9.25 -11.83
CA ALA A 89 21.20 -10.20 -11.40
C ALA A 89 22.52 -9.62 -11.91
N LEU A 90 23.35 -9.10 -11.00
CA LEU A 90 24.76 -8.89 -11.27
C LEU A 90 25.48 -10.23 -11.09
#